data_AF-A0A951U5U2-F1
#
_entry.id   AF-A0A951U5U2-F1
#
_cell.length_a   1.000
_cell.length_b   1.000
_cell.length_c   1.000
_cell.angle_alpha   90.00
_cell.angle_beta   90.00
_cell.angle_gamma   90.00
#
_symmetry.space_group_name_H-M   'P 1'
#
loop_
_entity.id
_entity.type
_entity.pdbx_description
1 polymer ?
#
loop_
_entity_poly.entity_id
_entity_poly.type
_entity_poly.pdbx_seq_one_letter_code
_entity_poly.pdbx_strand_id
1 'polypeptide(L)'
;MKKIPPTFCWTKMGAEAGEELAAIIRRKEWERQLGGGYFFWGIGQSLGENAKVVAPEITSLHVIFSPMPSKPKLIDVAPNDVVIWNAWIDAQGVVRRLPIHCFITSRAFLPSGRKKESHYALVCFSDQELDKQSNEIFIFPNHLRNVATNKPLGASQVTAIVRALNLKDKTSDTKHYSVSFTAELRSPYCVQLAQPLLLDVEELIEIKEITNSGDIGLWNALVKSIRSRMTEQINWVQCTLDFFDEDDLSFTDSLSLLQHSEYSNV
;
A
#
# COMPACT_ATOMS: atom_id res chain seq x y z
N MET A 1 -11.83 17.76 14.77
CA MET A 1 -10.83 16.68 14.85
C MET A 1 -11.31 15.51 14.01
N LYS A 2 -10.59 15.12 12.95
CA LYS A 2 -10.89 13.89 12.21
C LYS A 2 -10.76 12.71 13.19
N LYS A 3 -11.85 11.98 13.41
CA LYS A 3 -11.88 10.84 14.33
C LYS A 3 -11.24 9.64 13.64
N ILE A 4 -10.35 8.94 14.33
CA ILE A 4 -9.78 7.68 13.84
C ILE A 4 -10.93 6.68 13.63
N PRO A 5 -11.02 5.99 12.47
CA PRO A 5 -12.02 4.96 12.25
C PRO A 5 -11.92 3.85 13.31
N PRO A 6 -13.04 3.19 13.69
CA PRO A 6 -13.01 2.12 14.68
C PRO A 6 -12.16 0.92 14.24
N THR A 7 -12.07 0.68 12.93
CA THR A 7 -11.22 -0.34 12.31
C THR A 7 -10.42 0.29 11.18
N PHE A 8 -9.12 0.07 11.14
CA PHE A 8 -8.22 0.63 10.12
C PHE A 8 -6.96 -0.23 9.96
N CYS A 9 -6.26 -0.08 8.84
CA CYS A 9 -4.90 -0.56 8.68
C CYS A 9 -3.93 0.45 9.29
N TRP A 10 -3.11 0.03 10.24
CA TRP A 10 -2.05 0.87 10.77
C TRP A 10 -0.71 0.41 10.22
N THR A 11 0.09 1.35 9.71
CA THR A 11 1.43 1.08 9.22
C THR A 11 2.44 2.06 9.80
N LYS A 12 3.54 1.51 10.33
CA LYS A 12 4.68 2.27 10.81
C LYS A 12 5.69 2.40 9.67
N MET A 13 6.21 3.59 9.44
CA MET A 13 7.09 3.88 8.31
C MET A 13 8.44 4.45 8.78
N GLY A 14 9.48 4.16 8.02
CA GLY A 14 10.85 4.59 8.29
C GLY A 14 11.67 4.55 7.01
N ALA A 15 12.99 4.73 7.13
CA ALA A 15 13.88 4.52 6.00
C ALA A 15 13.80 3.07 5.49
N GLU A 16 13.87 2.91 4.17
CA GLU A 16 13.84 1.62 3.49
C GLU A 16 14.67 1.71 2.20
N ALA A 17 15.37 0.62 1.87
CA ALA A 17 16.13 0.49 0.62
C ALA A 17 17.17 1.61 0.38
N GLY A 18 17.74 2.17 1.45
CA GLY A 18 18.75 3.24 1.36
C GLY A 18 18.17 4.66 1.24
N GLU A 19 16.85 4.79 1.33
CA GLU A 19 16.17 6.08 1.21
C GLU A 19 15.60 6.55 2.54
N GLU A 20 15.74 7.85 2.79
CA GLU A 20 15.12 8.53 3.93
C GLU A 20 13.60 8.61 3.77
N LEU A 21 12.88 8.61 4.90
CA LEU A 21 11.42 8.61 4.89
C LEU A 21 10.81 9.76 4.08
N ALA A 22 11.40 10.96 4.13
CA ALA A 22 10.93 12.11 3.35
C ALA A 22 11.06 11.89 1.83
N ALA A 23 12.14 11.23 1.37
CA ALA A 23 12.33 10.88 -0.03
C ALA A 23 11.30 9.83 -0.46
N ILE A 24 11.05 8.82 0.38
CA ILE A 24 10.01 7.80 0.13
C ILE A 24 8.63 8.46 -0.02
N ILE A 25 8.25 9.35 0.90
CA ILE A 25 6.96 10.04 0.85
C ILE A 25 6.83 10.87 -0.43
N ARG A 26 7.88 11.63 -0.81
CA ARG A 26 7.89 12.41 -2.06
C ARG A 26 7.66 11.53 -3.29
N ARG A 27 8.35 10.40 -3.40
CA ARG A 27 8.14 9.47 -4.51
C ARG A 27 6.74 8.87 -4.52
N LYS A 28 6.15 8.61 -3.35
CA LYS A 28 4.77 8.11 -3.24
C LYS A 28 3.74 9.18 -3.59
N GLU A 29 4.03 10.44 -3.31
CA GLU A 29 3.23 11.56 -3.78
C GLU A 29 3.30 11.68 -5.32
N TRP A 30 4.47 11.52 -5.92
CA TRP A 30 4.58 11.47 -7.39
C TRP A 30 3.87 10.27 -8.01
N GLU A 31 3.99 9.09 -7.38
CA GLU A 31 3.25 7.90 -7.79
C GLU A 31 1.74 8.16 -7.74
N ARG A 32 1.25 8.79 -6.67
CA ARG A 32 -0.15 9.23 -6.51
C ARG A 32 -0.58 10.19 -7.62
N GLN A 33 0.22 11.21 -7.92
CA GLN A 33 -0.10 12.18 -8.99
C GLN A 33 -0.15 11.52 -10.37
N LEU A 34 0.82 10.67 -10.69
CA LEU A 34 0.89 9.95 -11.97
C LEU A 34 -0.17 8.83 -12.09
N GLY A 35 -0.61 8.29 -10.95
CA GLY A 35 -1.59 7.22 -10.83
C GLY A 35 -3.03 7.69 -10.60
N GLY A 36 -3.32 8.99 -10.74
CA GLY A 36 -4.68 9.52 -10.56
C GLY A 36 -5.24 9.33 -9.15
N GLY A 37 -4.38 9.43 -8.13
CA GLY A 37 -4.72 9.19 -6.72
C GLY A 37 -4.21 7.86 -6.18
N TYR A 38 -3.82 6.91 -7.02
CA TYR A 38 -3.32 5.60 -6.59
C TYR A 38 -1.83 5.58 -6.32
N PHE A 39 -1.42 4.90 -5.25
CA PHE A 39 -0.03 4.60 -4.95
C PHE A 39 0.09 3.27 -4.20
N PHE A 40 1.24 2.64 -4.30
CA PHE A 40 1.52 1.34 -3.69
C PHE A 40 2.56 1.50 -2.59
N TRP A 41 2.26 1.01 -1.39
CA TRP A 41 3.19 1.08 -0.27
C TRP A 41 3.77 -0.29 0.05
N GLY A 42 5.09 -0.46 -0.13
CA GLY A 42 5.79 -1.71 0.17
C GLY A 42 5.73 -2.07 1.66
N ILE A 43 5.45 -3.33 1.97
CA ILE A 43 5.41 -3.87 3.34
C ILE A 43 6.11 -5.22 3.43
N GLY A 44 6.79 -5.46 4.55
CA GLY A 44 7.59 -6.68 4.76
C GLY A 44 6.78 -7.94 5.04
N GLN A 45 5.48 -7.83 5.31
CA GLN A 45 4.63 -8.96 5.71
C GLN A 45 3.24 -8.84 5.06
N SER A 46 2.64 -9.98 4.73
CA SER A 46 1.28 -10.02 4.19
C SER A 46 0.27 -9.54 5.22
N LEU A 47 -0.75 -8.80 4.77
CA LEU A 47 -1.96 -8.61 5.55
C LEU A 47 -2.88 -9.84 5.53
N GLY A 48 -2.56 -10.85 4.72
CA GLY A 48 -3.38 -12.04 4.49
C GLY A 48 -4.79 -11.68 4.02
N GLU A 49 -5.73 -12.55 4.36
CA GLU A 49 -7.16 -12.31 4.06
C GLU A 49 -7.80 -11.29 5.01
N ASN A 50 -7.07 -10.75 6.01
CA ASN A 50 -7.64 -9.88 7.03
C ASN A 50 -8.31 -8.63 6.43
N ALA A 51 -7.74 -8.06 5.36
CA ALA A 51 -8.32 -6.91 4.69
C ALA A 51 -9.66 -7.24 4.04
N LYS A 52 -9.72 -8.40 3.37
CA LYS A 52 -10.92 -8.89 2.68
C LYS A 52 -12.00 -9.35 3.66
N VAL A 53 -11.63 -9.84 4.83
CA VAL A 53 -12.59 -10.22 5.88
C VAL A 53 -13.26 -8.99 6.48
N VAL A 54 -12.50 -7.91 6.68
CA VAL A 54 -13.01 -6.70 7.34
C VAL A 54 -13.73 -5.77 6.36
N ALA A 55 -13.29 -5.70 5.10
CA ALA A 55 -13.83 -4.76 4.12
C ALA A 55 -15.35 -4.83 3.93
N PRO A 56 -16.03 -6.00 3.93
CA PRO A 56 -17.49 -6.07 3.82
C PRO A 56 -18.24 -5.43 5.00
N GLU A 57 -17.61 -5.33 6.17
CA GLU A 57 -18.22 -4.80 7.40
C GLU A 57 -18.05 -3.28 7.54
N ILE A 58 -17.27 -2.64 6.67
CA ILE A 58 -16.94 -1.22 6.76
C ILE A 58 -17.08 -0.54 5.40
N THR A 59 -17.61 0.69 5.39
CA THR A 59 -17.82 1.45 4.14
C THR A 59 -16.51 1.71 3.38
N SER A 60 -15.40 1.93 4.09
CA SER A 60 -14.08 2.15 3.49
C SER A 60 -12.98 1.81 4.49
N LEU A 61 -12.04 0.96 4.07
CA LEU A 61 -10.88 0.58 4.88
C LEU A 61 -9.79 1.64 4.74
N HIS A 62 -9.52 2.40 5.79
CA HIS A 62 -8.45 3.39 5.76
C HIS A 62 -7.12 2.81 6.24
N VAL A 63 -6.02 3.30 5.67
CA VAL A 63 -4.66 3.10 6.18
C VAL A 63 -4.14 4.40 6.81
N ILE A 64 -3.51 4.25 7.98
CA ILE A 64 -2.88 5.33 8.74
C ILE A 64 -1.37 5.10 8.77
N PHE A 65 -0.62 6.10 8.31
CA PHE A 65 0.83 6.06 8.21
C PHE A 65 1.47 6.86 9.34
N SER A 66 2.28 6.20 10.17
CA SER A 66 2.96 6.80 11.31
C SER A 66 4.48 6.63 11.21
N PRO A 67 5.28 7.71 11.28
CA PRO A 67 6.74 7.60 11.34
C PRO A 67 7.19 6.80 12.57
N MET A 68 8.20 5.94 12.40
CA MET A 68 8.86 5.28 13.52
C MET A 68 9.76 6.28 14.23
N PRO A 69 9.61 6.47 15.56
CA PRO A 69 10.49 7.37 16.32
C PRO A 69 11.89 6.80 16.53
N SER A 70 12.07 5.48 16.36
CA SER A 70 13.37 4.82 16.50
C SER A 70 14.25 5.07 15.28
N LYS A 71 15.57 5.17 15.51
CA LYS A 71 16.57 5.22 14.43
C LYS A 71 16.40 4.01 13.50
N PRO A 72 16.43 4.21 12.16
CA PRO A 72 16.43 3.12 11.20
C PRO A 72 17.60 2.17 11.42
N LYS A 73 17.44 0.90 11.03
CA LYS A 73 18.53 -0.07 11.12
C LYS A 73 19.52 0.18 9.98
N LEU A 74 20.80 -0.12 10.20
CA LEU A 74 21.85 0.03 9.18
C LEU A 74 21.48 -0.70 7.87
N ILE A 75 20.91 -1.90 7.97
CA ILE A 75 20.47 -2.66 6.80
C ILE A 75 19.43 -1.92 5.96
N ASP A 76 18.61 -1.06 6.55
CA ASP A 76 17.57 -0.30 5.86
C ASP A 76 18.11 1.03 5.28
N VAL A 77 19.19 1.58 5.85
CA VAL A 77 19.87 2.82 5.42
C VAL A 77 20.97 2.58 4.40
N ALA A 78 21.64 1.44 4.48
CA ALA A 78 22.73 1.05 3.58
C ALA A 78 22.60 -0.44 3.23
N PRO A 79 21.56 -0.84 2.49
CA PRO A 79 21.44 -2.21 2.01
C PRO A 79 22.55 -2.51 0.99
N ASN A 80 23.07 -3.74 1.01
CA ASN A 80 24.03 -4.20 -0.01
C ASN A 80 23.40 -4.19 -1.41
N ASP A 81 22.15 -4.63 -1.49
CA ASP A 81 21.44 -4.84 -2.74
C ASP A 81 19.98 -4.42 -2.60
N VAL A 82 19.50 -3.69 -3.61
CA VAL A 82 18.12 -3.20 -3.70
C VAL A 82 17.47 -3.79 -4.94
N VAL A 83 16.24 -4.26 -4.78
CA VAL A 83 15.41 -4.72 -5.89
C VAL A 83 14.22 -3.79 -6.08
N ILE A 84 13.83 -3.59 -7.34
CA ILE A 84 12.52 -3.05 -7.73
C ILE A 84 11.57 -4.21 -8.03
N TRP A 85 10.31 -4.10 -7.59
CA TRP A 85 9.27 -5.07 -7.87
C TRP A 85 8.48 -4.67 -9.11
N ASN A 86 8.33 -5.62 -10.04
CA ASN A 86 7.76 -5.33 -11.37
C ASN A 86 6.36 -5.88 -11.56
N ALA A 87 5.99 -6.90 -10.79
CA ALA A 87 4.72 -7.58 -10.91
C ALA A 87 4.09 -7.82 -9.54
N TRP A 88 2.83 -8.26 -9.56
CA TRP A 88 2.10 -8.75 -8.42
C TRP A 88 1.33 -10.02 -8.78
N ILE A 89 0.97 -10.83 -7.79
CA ILE A 89 0.21 -12.06 -7.96
C ILE A 89 -1.25 -11.76 -7.63
N ASP A 90 -2.15 -12.01 -8.58
CA ASP A 90 -3.59 -11.82 -8.40
C ASP A 90 -4.26 -12.93 -7.58
N ALA A 91 -5.57 -12.78 -7.35
CA ALA A 91 -6.34 -13.76 -6.58
C ALA A 91 -6.42 -15.15 -7.24
N GLN A 92 -6.14 -15.24 -8.54
CA GLN A 92 -6.10 -16.48 -9.32
C GLN A 92 -4.67 -17.07 -9.38
N GLY A 93 -3.68 -16.42 -8.75
CA GLY A 93 -2.28 -16.85 -8.80
C GLY A 93 -1.55 -16.39 -10.07
N VAL A 94 -2.18 -15.56 -10.91
CA VAL A 94 -1.61 -15.06 -12.15
C VAL A 94 -0.71 -13.86 -11.86
N VAL A 95 0.48 -13.88 -12.44
CA VAL A 95 1.42 -12.77 -12.35
C VAL A 95 0.95 -11.63 -13.27
N ARG A 96 0.59 -10.49 -12.67
CA ARG A 96 0.18 -9.26 -13.36
C ARG A 96 1.22 -8.18 -13.20
N ARG A 97 1.38 -7.35 -14.23
CA ARG A 97 2.30 -6.21 -14.18
C ARG A 97 1.78 -5.15 -13.21
N LEU A 98 2.71 -4.52 -12.48
CA LEU A 98 2.39 -3.28 -11.78
C LEU A 98 2.31 -2.12 -12.79
N PRO A 99 1.49 -1.09 -12.50
CA PRO A 99 1.40 0.11 -13.34
C PRO A 99 2.78 0.72 -13.63
N ILE A 100 2.94 1.32 -14.80
CA ILE A 100 4.25 1.80 -15.27
C ILE A 100 4.83 2.94 -14.42
N HIS A 101 4.01 3.67 -13.69
CA HIS A 101 4.44 4.73 -12.77
C HIS A 101 4.76 4.21 -11.36
N CYS A 102 4.47 2.93 -11.06
CA CYS A 102 4.61 2.36 -9.73
C CYS A 102 6.07 2.02 -9.43
N PHE A 103 6.57 2.49 -8.28
CA PHE A 103 7.96 2.30 -7.88
C PHE A 103 8.03 1.74 -6.46
N ILE A 104 8.19 0.42 -6.36
CA ILE A 104 8.28 -0.29 -5.08
C ILE A 104 9.65 -0.95 -5.00
N THR A 105 10.46 -0.48 -4.08
CA THR A 105 11.79 -1.02 -3.81
C THR A 105 11.83 -1.73 -2.48
N SER A 106 12.74 -2.69 -2.36
CA SER A 106 13.06 -3.29 -1.07
C SER A 106 14.45 -3.90 -1.08
N ARG A 107 14.94 -4.27 0.09
CA ARG A 107 16.20 -5.03 0.21
C ARG A 107 16.11 -6.38 -0.50
N ALA A 108 17.15 -6.75 -1.25
CA ALA A 108 17.20 -8.04 -1.94
C ALA A 108 17.33 -9.23 -0.98
N PHE A 109 17.88 -9.01 0.22
CA PHE A 109 18.16 -10.05 1.21
C PHE A 109 17.50 -9.79 2.56
N LEU A 110 17.05 -10.87 3.20
CA LEU A 110 16.62 -10.88 4.59
C LEU A 110 17.84 -10.72 5.51
N PRO A 111 17.65 -10.32 6.80
CA PRO A 111 18.75 -10.25 7.77
C PRO A 111 19.52 -11.58 7.93
N SER A 112 18.91 -12.71 7.57
CA SER A 112 19.55 -14.03 7.55
C SER A 112 20.45 -14.28 6.33
N GLY A 113 20.61 -13.32 5.43
CA GLY A 113 21.37 -13.46 4.17
C GLY A 113 20.64 -14.25 3.07
N ARG A 114 19.43 -14.76 3.33
CA ARG A 114 18.59 -15.42 2.32
C ARG A 114 18.00 -14.38 1.37
N LYS A 115 17.88 -14.72 0.08
CA LYS A 115 17.14 -13.91 -0.89
C LYS A 115 15.71 -13.70 -0.41
N LYS A 116 15.22 -12.47 -0.58
CA LYS A 116 13.85 -12.10 -0.22
C LYS A 116 12.92 -12.54 -1.34
N GLU A 117 12.26 -13.67 -1.14
CA GLU A 117 11.36 -14.28 -2.12
C GLU A 117 9.96 -13.66 -2.11
N SER A 118 9.57 -13.04 -1.00
CA SER A 118 8.26 -12.43 -0.84
C SER A 118 8.37 -10.99 -0.33
N HIS A 119 7.67 -10.09 -1.00
CA HIS A 119 7.34 -8.76 -0.51
C HIS A 119 5.88 -8.50 -0.84
N TYR A 120 5.30 -7.50 -0.18
CA TYR A 120 3.89 -7.18 -0.36
C TYR A 120 3.74 -5.69 -0.53
N ALA A 121 2.62 -5.25 -1.10
CA ALA A 121 2.28 -3.84 -1.14
C ALA A 121 0.84 -3.62 -0.74
N LEU A 122 0.60 -2.52 -0.03
CA LEU A 122 -0.73 -1.96 0.14
C LEU A 122 -1.13 -1.24 -1.14
N VAL A 123 -2.40 -1.39 -1.55
CA VAL A 123 -2.99 -0.66 -2.67
C VAL A 123 -3.75 0.53 -2.10
N CYS A 124 -3.15 1.71 -2.20
CA CYS A 124 -3.63 2.91 -1.54
C CYS A 124 -4.21 3.91 -2.54
N PHE A 125 -5.18 4.68 -2.09
CA PHE A 125 -5.76 5.80 -2.82
C PHE A 125 -5.84 7.04 -1.92
N SER A 126 -5.47 8.21 -2.46
CA SER A 126 -5.66 9.49 -1.79
C SER A 126 -5.96 10.59 -2.81
N ASP A 127 -7.05 11.30 -2.59
CA ASP A 127 -7.41 12.54 -3.29
C ASP A 127 -6.61 13.75 -2.77
N GLN A 128 -6.01 13.64 -1.58
CA GLN A 128 -5.18 14.65 -0.96
C GLN A 128 -3.69 14.37 -1.20
N GLU A 129 -2.88 15.44 -1.28
CA GLU A 129 -1.42 15.36 -1.31
C GLU A 129 -0.88 14.75 0.00
N LEU A 130 0.03 13.77 -0.10
CA LEU A 130 0.49 12.98 1.06
C LEU A 130 1.35 13.81 2.03
N ASP A 131 2.17 14.70 1.51
CA ASP A 131 3.13 15.53 2.26
C ASP A 131 2.49 16.77 2.89
N LYS A 132 1.31 17.19 2.43
CA LYS A 132 0.56 18.33 3.00
C LYS A 132 -0.51 17.94 4.02
N GLN A 133 -0.69 16.65 4.30
CA GLN A 133 -1.66 16.24 5.33
C GLN A 133 -1.14 16.63 6.71
N SER A 134 -1.70 17.70 7.30
CA SER A 134 -1.51 17.98 8.72
C SER A 134 -2.59 17.25 9.51
N ASN A 135 -2.17 16.20 10.23
CA ASN A 135 -3.04 15.45 11.12
C ASN A 135 -2.54 15.62 12.56
N GLU A 136 -3.28 16.38 13.37
CA GLU A 136 -3.12 16.38 14.84
C GLU A 136 -3.73 15.11 15.46
N ILE A 137 -3.39 13.95 14.88
CA ILE A 137 -3.89 12.64 15.28
C ILE A 137 -2.73 11.86 15.86
N PHE A 138 -2.96 11.26 17.01
CA PHE A 138 -2.01 10.39 17.68
C PHE A 138 -2.56 8.97 17.81
N ILE A 139 -1.74 7.99 17.45
CA ILE A 139 -2.03 6.58 17.61
C ILE A 139 -1.38 6.05 18.88
N PHE A 140 -2.20 5.45 19.74
CA PHE A 140 -1.80 4.83 21.00
C PHE A 140 -1.89 3.31 20.86
N PRO A 141 -0.76 2.59 20.66
CA PRO A 141 -0.79 1.17 20.30
C PRO A 141 -1.39 0.25 21.37
N ASN A 142 -1.31 0.65 22.64
CA ASN A 142 -1.97 -0.02 23.76
C ASN A 142 -3.50 -0.05 23.62
N HIS A 143 -4.07 0.91 22.89
CA HIS A 143 -5.51 1.01 22.60
C HIS A 143 -5.91 0.27 21.33
N LEU A 144 -4.97 -0.41 20.68
CA LEU A 144 -5.22 -1.18 19.47
C LEU A 144 -5.21 -2.68 19.75
N ARG A 145 -6.07 -3.40 19.04
CA ARG A 145 -6.04 -4.86 18.95
C ARG A 145 -5.96 -5.28 17.50
N ASN A 146 -5.10 -6.24 17.21
CA ASN A 146 -5.05 -6.86 15.89
C ASN A 146 -6.38 -7.56 15.62
N VAL A 147 -7.01 -7.30 14.47
CA VAL A 147 -8.37 -7.83 14.20
C VAL A 147 -8.39 -9.35 14.12
N ALA A 148 -7.36 -9.96 13.51
CA ALA A 148 -7.31 -11.41 13.31
C ALA A 148 -7.11 -12.20 14.61
N THR A 149 -6.32 -11.66 15.54
CA THR A 149 -5.90 -12.38 16.76
C THR A 149 -6.53 -11.86 18.03
N ASN A 150 -7.16 -10.69 17.99
CA ASN A 150 -7.63 -9.90 19.13
C ASN A 150 -6.55 -9.63 20.20
N LYS A 151 -5.26 -9.78 19.84
CA LYS A 151 -4.12 -9.53 20.73
C LYS A 151 -3.57 -8.11 20.57
N PRO A 152 -2.86 -7.57 21.57
CA PRO A 152 -2.06 -6.36 21.41
C PRO A 152 -1.05 -6.51 20.26
N LEU A 153 -0.68 -5.40 19.64
CA LEU A 153 0.32 -5.42 18.56
C LEU A 153 1.72 -5.70 19.11
N GLY A 154 2.39 -6.70 18.52
CA GLY A 154 3.80 -6.94 18.78
C GLY A 154 4.68 -5.82 18.25
N ALA A 155 5.84 -5.60 18.88
CA ALA A 155 6.80 -4.56 18.45
C ALA A 155 7.23 -4.73 16.98
N SER A 156 7.31 -5.99 16.51
CA SER A 156 7.68 -6.38 15.14
C SER A 156 6.56 -6.20 14.11
N GLN A 157 5.31 -6.00 14.52
CA GLN A 157 4.21 -5.79 13.58
C GLN A 157 4.26 -4.37 13.06
N VAL A 158 4.86 -4.19 11.88
CA VAL A 158 5.01 -2.88 11.22
C VAL A 158 3.71 -2.44 10.57
N THR A 159 2.96 -3.38 9.99
CA THR A 159 1.68 -3.15 9.32
C THR A 159 0.66 -4.16 9.82
N ALA A 160 -0.54 -3.72 10.21
CA ALA A 160 -1.61 -4.60 10.65
C ALA A 160 -2.99 -3.93 10.55
N ILE A 161 -4.04 -4.73 10.36
CA ILE A 161 -5.41 -4.27 10.55
C ILE A 161 -5.78 -4.35 12.02
N VAL A 162 -6.27 -3.24 12.54
CA VAL A 162 -6.51 -3.03 13.97
C VAL A 162 -7.91 -2.53 14.23
N ARG A 163 -8.42 -2.88 15.41
CA ARG A 163 -9.59 -2.26 16.02
C ARG A 163 -9.12 -1.32 17.13
N ALA A 164 -9.60 -0.08 17.08
CA ALA A 164 -9.45 0.88 18.17
C ALA A 164 -10.43 0.55 19.29
N LEU A 165 -9.91 0.39 20.50
CA LEU A 165 -10.72 0.30 21.71
C LEU A 165 -11.08 1.72 22.16
N ASN A 166 -12.36 1.98 22.41
CA ASN A 166 -12.81 3.21 23.06
C ASN A 166 -12.36 3.19 24.52
N LEU A 167 -11.15 3.65 24.79
CA LEU A 167 -10.64 3.76 26.15
C LEU A 167 -10.87 5.20 26.61
N LYS A 168 -11.88 5.36 27.49
CA LYS A 168 -12.14 6.57 28.28
C LYS A 168 -10.99 6.91 29.25
N ASP A 169 -9.89 6.16 29.19
CA ASP A 169 -8.78 6.29 30.11
C ASP A 169 -7.81 7.37 29.66
N LYS A 170 -7.94 8.52 30.33
CA LYS A 170 -6.84 9.46 30.50
C LYS A 170 -5.72 8.74 31.23
N THR A 171 -4.57 8.54 30.60
CA THR A 171 -3.29 8.63 31.31
C THR A 171 -2.13 8.90 30.34
N SER A 172 -1.64 10.13 30.48
CA SER A 172 -0.29 10.61 30.25
C SER A 172 0.78 9.51 30.42
N ASP A 173 1.78 9.52 29.51
CA ASP A 173 3.01 8.72 29.47
C ASP A 173 3.02 7.40 28.66
N THR A 174 1.95 7.10 27.92
CA THR A 174 1.95 5.97 26.98
C THR A 174 2.57 6.33 25.63
N LYS A 175 3.42 5.42 25.10
CA LYS A 175 4.05 5.56 23.78
C LYS A 175 3.00 5.87 22.73
N HIS A 176 3.15 7.00 22.05
CA HIS A 176 2.26 7.44 20.99
C HIS A 176 3.04 7.60 19.68
N TYR A 177 2.30 7.62 18.58
CA TYR A 177 2.82 7.83 17.24
C TYR A 177 2.02 8.95 16.59
N SER A 178 2.69 9.98 16.07
CA SER A 178 2.04 10.96 15.21
C SER A 178 1.59 10.29 13.91
N VAL A 179 0.47 10.75 13.37
CA VAL A 179 0.04 10.40 12.02
C VAL A 179 0.67 11.38 11.05
N SER A 180 1.36 10.86 10.04
CA SER A 180 1.85 11.69 8.93
C SER A 180 0.74 11.91 7.92
N PHE A 181 0.17 10.83 7.38
CA PHE A 181 -0.91 10.92 6.41
C PHE A 181 -1.83 9.70 6.50
N THR A 182 -2.98 9.82 5.88
CA THR A 182 -3.99 8.77 5.75
C THR A 182 -4.34 8.56 4.29
N ALA A 183 -4.68 7.34 3.93
CA ALA A 183 -5.19 6.98 2.61
C ALA A 183 -6.29 5.94 2.73
N GLU A 184 -7.06 5.75 1.68
CA GLU A 184 -7.99 4.63 1.53
C GLU A 184 -7.23 3.41 1.01
N LEU A 185 -7.50 2.22 1.56
CA LEU A 185 -7.11 0.96 0.95
C LEU A 185 -8.20 0.52 -0.01
N ARG A 186 -7.84 0.37 -1.28
CA ARG A 186 -8.76 -0.10 -2.33
C ARG A 186 -8.45 -1.53 -2.71
N SER A 187 -9.49 -2.27 -3.12
CA SER A 187 -9.34 -3.65 -3.59
C SER A 187 -8.22 -3.73 -4.64
N PRO A 188 -7.28 -4.70 -4.55
CA PRO A 188 -7.28 -5.88 -3.66
C PRO A 188 -6.72 -5.66 -2.24
N TYR A 189 -6.52 -4.41 -1.80
CA TYR A 189 -6.03 -3.93 -0.50
C TYR A 189 -4.56 -4.23 -0.22
N CYS A 190 -4.14 -5.48 -0.44
CA CYS A 190 -2.79 -5.97 -0.25
C CYS A 190 -2.46 -6.98 -1.35
N VAL A 191 -1.31 -6.82 -2.01
CA VAL A 191 -0.85 -7.72 -3.07
C VAL A 191 0.48 -8.34 -2.72
N GLN A 192 0.69 -9.58 -3.14
CA GLN A 192 2.03 -10.18 -3.14
C GLN A 192 2.80 -9.70 -4.36
N LEU A 193 3.99 -9.15 -4.13
CA LEU A 193 4.87 -8.67 -5.19
C LEU A 193 5.69 -9.82 -5.77
N ALA A 194 5.98 -9.70 -7.06
CA ALA A 194 6.71 -10.69 -7.84
C ALA A 194 7.71 -10.03 -8.80
N GLN A 195 8.60 -10.85 -9.35
CA GLN A 195 9.60 -10.45 -10.35
C GLN A 195 10.50 -9.30 -9.87
N PRO A 196 11.26 -9.53 -8.78
CA PRO A 196 12.24 -8.57 -8.34
C PRO A 196 13.36 -8.44 -9.38
N LEU A 197 13.69 -7.22 -9.74
CA LEU A 197 14.84 -6.87 -10.58
C LEU A 197 15.86 -6.14 -9.71
N LEU A 198 17.12 -6.56 -9.78
CA LEU A 198 18.21 -5.88 -9.07
C LEU A 198 18.46 -4.52 -9.71
N LEU A 199 18.57 -3.49 -8.89
CA LEU A 199 19.01 -2.16 -9.32
C LEU A 199 20.53 -2.10 -9.23
N ASP A 200 21.18 -1.59 -10.28
CA ASP A 200 22.62 -1.36 -10.27
C ASP A 200 22.98 -0.05 -9.52
N VAL A 201 24.28 0.20 -9.37
CA VAL A 201 24.77 1.33 -8.56
C VAL A 201 24.46 2.65 -9.24
N GLU A 202 24.59 2.70 -10.57
CA GLU A 202 24.29 3.87 -11.40
C GLU A 202 22.80 4.24 -11.29
N GLU A 203 21.90 3.26 -11.36
CA GLU A 203 20.46 3.45 -11.17
C GLU A 203 20.15 3.99 -9.78
N LEU A 204 20.77 3.45 -8.73
CA LEU A 204 20.56 3.92 -7.36
C LEU A 204 21.04 5.37 -7.15
N ILE A 205 22.13 5.77 -7.80
CA ILE A 205 22.62 7.15 -7.80
C ILE A 205 21.60 8.05 -8.51
N GLU A 206 21.17 7.68 -9.71
CA GLU A 206 20.22 8.46 -10.51
C GLU A 206 18.86 8.61 -9.80
N ILE A 207 18.34 7.54 -9.18
CA ILE A 207 17.13 7.57 -8.35
C ILE A 207 17.27 8.63 -7.25
N LYS A 208 18.41 8.64 -6.55
CA LYS A 208 18.65 9.57 -5.45
C LYS A 208 18.76 11.01 -5.94
N GLU A 209 19.47 11.25 -7.04
CA GLU A 209 19.65 12.57 -7.64
C GLU A 209 18.31 13.16 -8.11
N ILE A 210 17.53 12.40 -8.87
CA ILE A 210 16.23 12.84 -9.37
C ILE A 210 15.25 13.07 -8.21
N THR A 211 15.23 12.19 -7.21
CA THR A 211 14.36 12.36 -6.03
C THR A 211 14.70 13.62 -5.24
N ASN A 212 15.98 14.02 -5.20
CA ASN A 212 16.43 15.25 -4.55
C ASN A 212 16.19 16.50 -5.40
N SER A 213 16.23 16.38 -6.73
CA SER A 213 15.93 17.48 -7.65
C SER A 213 14.49 17.99 -7.53
N GLY A 214 13.56 17.10 -7.14
CA GLY A 214 12.14 17.43 -7.03
C GLY A 214 11.38 17.39 -8.36
N ASP A 215 12.00 16.93 -9.44
CA ASP A 215 11.39 16.92 -10.78
C ASP A 215 10.60 15.63 -11.05
N ILE A 216 9.27 15.75 -11.06
CA ILE A 216 8.34 14.65 -11.36
C ILE A 216 8.43 14.16 -12.82
N GLY A 217 8.79 15.03 -13.77
CA GLY A 217 8.93 14.68 -15.17
C GLY A 217 10.12 13.76 -15.40
N LEU A 218 11.28 14.12 -14.83
CA LEU A 218 12.48 13.27 -14.82
C LEU A 218 12.22 11.97 -14.07
N TRP A 219 11.52 12.04 -12.92
CA TRP A 219 11.11 10.84 -12.19
C TRP A 219 10.28 9.88 -13.03
N ASN A 220 9.25 10.38 -13.71
CA ASN A 220 8.40 9.56 -14.57
C ASN A 220 9.18 8.92 -15.72
N ALA A 221 10.10 9.66 -16.33
CA ALA A 221 10.97 9.14 -17.40
C ALA A 221 11.88 8.01 -16.88
N LEU A 222 12.51 8.22 -15.71
CA LEU A 222 13.36 7.21 -15.06
C LEU A 222 12.59 5.93 -14.75
N VAL A 223 11.45 6.04 -14.06
CA VAL A 223 10.65 4.86 -13.67
C VAL A 223 10.18 4.07 -14.90
N LYS A 224 9.75 4.77 -15.96
CA LYS A 224 9.39 4.14 -17.25
C LYS A 224 10.57 3.41 -17.87
N SER A 225 11.76 4.01 -17.88
CA SER A 225 12.97 3.40 -18.42
C SER A 225 13.32 2.10 -17.68
N ILE A 226 13.46 2.17 -16.35
CA ILE A 226 13.79 1.01 -15.49
C ILE A 226 12.80 -0.13 -15.72
N ARG A 227 11.51 0.17 -15.76
CA ARG A 227 10.45 -0.86 -15.91
C ARG A 227 10.32 -1.39 -17.34
N SER A 228 10.73 -0.62 -18.35
CA SER A 228 10.68 -1.08 -19.74
C SER A 228 11.72 -2.17 -20.02
N ARG A 229 12.86 -2.19 -19.31
CA ARG A 229 13.86 -3.27 -19.39
C ARG A 229 13.27 -4.67 -19.16
N MET A 230 12.27 -4.78 -18.28
CA MET A 230 11.57 -6.04 -18.01
C MET A 230 10.62 -6.48 -19.13
N THR A 231 10.15 -5.53 -19.96
CA THR A 231 9.26 -5.83 -21.08
C THR A 231 10.01 -6.50 -22.23
N GLU A 232 11.29 -6.19 -22.40
CA GLU A 232 12.14 -6.80 -23.42
C GLU A 232 12.59 -8.22 -23.06
N GLN A 233 12.65 -8.54 -21.76
CA GLN A 233 13.08 -9.87 -21.29
C GLN A 233 11.97 -10.94 -21.24
N ILE A 234 10.70 -10.55 -21.30
CA ILE A 234 9.58 -11.48 -21.13
C ILE A 234 8.46 -11.13 -22.13
N ASN A 235 8.05 -12.09 -22.95
CA ASN A 235 6.88 -11.95 -23.84
C ASN A 235 5.60 -11.89 -22.99
N TRP A 236 5.02 -10.71 -22.83
CA TRP A 236 3.81 -10.51 -22.04
C TRP A 236 2.59 -10.22 -22.91
N VAL A 237 1.48 -10.88 -22.57
CA VAL A 237 0.14 -10.45 -22.99
C VAL A 237 -0.24 -9.23 -22.15
N GLN A 238 -0.44 -8.08 -22.79
CA GLN A 238 -1.02 -6.90 -22.14
C GLN A 238 -2.45 -7.23 -21.70
N CYS A 239 -2.70 -7.26 -20.39
CA CYS A 239 -4.03 -7.00 -19.87
C CYS A 239 -4.00 -5.60 -19.28
N THR A 240 -4.59 -4.66 -20.01
CA THR A 240 -4.91 -3.33 -19.53
C THR A 240 -5.76 -3.49 -18.28
N LEU A 241 -5.44 -2.70 -17.25
CA LEU A 241 -6.34 -2.53 -16.12
C LEU A 241 -7.52 -1.68 -16.61
N ASP A 242 -8.62 -2.32 -16.98
CA ASP A 242 -9.90 -1.62 -17.15
C ASP A 242 -10.43 -1.32 -15.74
N PHE A 243 -9.90 -0.26 -15.14
CA PHE A 243 -10.42 0.35 -13.90
C PHE A 243 -11.42 1.48 -14.18
N PHE A 244 -11.92 1.58 -15.41
CA PHE A 244 -12.91 2.56 -15.82
C PHE A 244 -14.06 1.83 -16.54
N ASP A 245 -15.08 1.43 -15.79
CA ASP A 245 -16.45 1.52 -16.31
C ASP A 245 -17.10 2.69 -15.56
N GLU A 246 -17.28 3.80 -16.26
CA GLU A 246 -18.04 4.97 -15.79
C GLU A 246 -19.56 4.81 -15.98
N ASP A 247 -20.04 3.66 -16.43
CA ASP A 247 -21.48 3.44 -16.67
C ASP A 247 -22.05 2.39 -15.73
N ASP A 248 -22.55 2.83 -14.56
CA ASP A 248 -23.91 2.43 -14.13
C ASP A 248 -24.44 3.35 -13.01
N LEU A 249 -24.66 4.61 -13.36
CA LEU A 249 -25.64 5.46 -12.69
C LEU A 249 -27.02 5.15 -13.27
N SER A 250 -27.69 4.08 -12.81
CA SER A 250 -29.16 3.98 -12.88
C SER A 250 -29.74 2.96 -11.89
N PHE A 251 -29.79 3.33 -10.60
CA PHE A 251 -30.73 2.69 -9.67
C PHE A 251 -32.12 3.31 -9.90
N THR A 252 -32.84 2.83 -10.93
CA THR A 252 -34.28 3.07 -11.08
C THR A 252 -35.00 1.77 -11.34
N ASP A 253 -35.90 1.45 -10.39
CA ASP A 253 -37.11 0.65 -10.51
C ASP A 253 -37.16 -0.53 -11.48
N SER A 254 -37.22 -1.74 -10.90
CA SER A 254 -38.11 -2.79 -11.43
C SER A 254 -38.44 -3.80 -10.32
N LEU A 255 -39.26 -3.36 -9.37
CA LEU A 255 -40.24 -4.25 -8.77
C LEU A 255 -41.36 -4.49 -9.79
N SER A 256 -41.80 -5.74 -9.86
CA SER A 256 -43.01 -6.25 -10.52
C SER A 256 -42.98 -6.47 -12.03
N LEU A 257 -42.66 -7.71 -12.41
CA LEU A 257 -43.35 -8.43 -13.50
C LEU A 257 -43.22 -9.94 -13.24
N LEU A 258 -43.93 -10.41 -12.20
CA LEU A 258 -44.37 -11.80 -12.15
C LEU A 258 -45.53 -11.92 -13.14
N GLN A 259 -45.22 -12.33 -14.37
CA GLN A 259 -46.24 -12.80 -15.29
C GLN A 259 -46.59 -14.25 -14.95
N HIS A 260 -47.88 -14.43 -14.72
CA HIS A 260 -48.62 -15.69 -14.63
C HIS A 260 -48.16 -16.71 -15.69
N SER A 261 -47.80 -17.92 -15.25
CA SER A 261 -47.95 -19.11 -16.10
C SER A 261 -49.24 -19.83 -15.70
N GLU A 262 -50.13 -19.94 -16.67
CA GLU A 262 -51.42 -20.59 -16.58
C GLU A 262 -51.31 -22.07 -16.20
N TYR A 263 -52.24 -22.50 -15.35
CA TYR A 263 -52.58 -23.89 -15.14
C TYR A 263 -53.39 -24.41 -16.33
N SER A 264 -52.98 -25.56 -16.87
CA SER A 264 -53.87 -26.49 -17.57
C SER A 264 -53.29 -27.88 -17.45
N ASN A 265 -53.91 -28.73 -16.61
CA ASN A 265 -54.31 -30.09 -16.98
C ASN A 265 -55.01 -30.81 -15.83
N VAL A 266 -56.18 -31.38 -16.20
CA VAL A 266 -57.13 -32.27 -15.50
C VAL A 266 -58.16 -31.62 -14.59
#